data_AF-K0TKU0-F1
#
_entry.id   AF-K0TKU0-F1
#
_cell.length_a   1.000
_cell.length_b   1.000
_cell.length_c   1.000
_cell.angle_alpha   90.00
_cell.angle_beta   90.00
_cell.angle_gamma   90.00
#
_symmetry.space_group_name_H-M   'P 1'
#
loop_
_entity.id
_entity.type
_entity.pdbx_description
1 polymer ?
#
loop_
_entity_poly.entity_id
_entity_poly.type
_entity_poly.pdbx_seq_one_letter_code
_entity_poly.pdbx_strand_id
1 'polypeptide(L)'
;APAQARPLAKFQKKKRKEGHLYCKSGRAFVYASEIDWGVGAMDAVVQFVRNALCTVKNFALLEGTFLYDAKVTAQYVTLPSPLDRTTPLEVLISITQFYALVTLSLAGYKMITSGGVRKLQMISLLVNVRSNPATASDDGKDKKEKDAGDERFRKVAARLVSGTNVLVSVLDYACLSCTLFNSILCTDAHIEKKAVGISFFWLFANSWHVTSTDWIGGLRGLIHALTIMELALVVFLVYMVKDAGDLVRAASKKKQFANEIVSSKNKMENVESITVEQYSWLVDGWSPFWKGGPSASVTPATGEKMITKEEEAVASKLATLSTNVSEEITDRLHQSAKMSLLEGYREYLYLLINFFAFYGYLACILVYYFNDESQQPDYIRAILFWLPNADADWTGNAVGDFAWTVEPLIVLGSPILLKSMSSTSKEKEKKD
;
A
#
# COMPACT_ATOMS: atom_id res chain seq x y z
N ALA A 1 55.85 40.31 -10.26
CA ALA A 1 56.17 39.45 -11.42
C ALA A 1 54.92 38.65 -11.79
N PRO A 2 54.50 38.67 -13.06
CA PRO A 2 53.22 38.13 -13.53
C PRO A 2 53.35 36.66 -13.97
N ALA A 3 52.33 35.86 -13.74
CA ALA A 3 52.15 34.55 -14.40
C ALA A 3 50.63 34.34 -14.55
N GLN A 4 50.07 34.74 -15.69
CA GLN A 4 49.76 33.87 -16.83
C GLN A 4 48.59 32.91 -16.55
N ALA A 5 47.44 33.31 -17.08
CA ALA A 5 46.28 32.49 -17.33
C ALA A 5 46.58 31.41 -18.39
N ARG A 6 46.05 30.19 -18.21
CA ARG A 6 45.55 29.29 -19.27
C ARG A 6 44.49 28.32 -18.72
N PRO A 7 43.62 27.77 -19.58
CA PRO A 7 42.23 27.45 -19.24
C PRO A 7 42.02 25.95 -18.93
N LEU A 8 41.10 25.65 -18.03
CA LEU A 8 40.58 24.30 -17.83
C LEU A 8 39.14 24.21 -18.34
N ALA A 9 39.03 23.88 -19.61
CA ALA A 9 37.90 23.13 -20.13
C ALA A 9 38.08 21.66 -19.73
N LYS A 10 37.16 21.11 -18.94
CA LYS A 10 36.70 19.72 -19.05
C LYS A 10 35.38 19.56 -18.32
N PHE A 11 34.32 19.58 -19.12
CA PHE A 11 33.00 19.06 -18.81
C PHE A 11 33.12 17.64 -18.22
N GLN A 12 32.69 17.46 -16.97
CA GLN A 12 32.23 16.15 -16.51
C GLN A 12 30.71 16.22 -16.30
N LYS A 13 29.99 15.55 -17.22
CA LYS A 13 28.58 15.18 -17.08
C LYS A 13 28.43 14.33 -15.82
N LYS A 14 28.04 14.95 -14.70
CA LYS A 14 27.52 14.24 -13.53
C LYS A 14 26.13 13.73 -13.90
N LYS A 15 26.00 12.42 -14.15
CA LYS A 15 24.71 11.73 -14.25
C LYS A 15 23.93 12.00 -12.96
N ARG A 16 22.94 12.88 -13.00
CA ARG A 16 21.87 12.93 -12.00
C ARG A 16 21.10 11.61 -12.14
N LYS A 17 21.23 10.73 -11.16
CA LYS A 17 20.23 9.69 -10.90
C LYS A 17 19.04 10.43 -10.29
N GLU A 18 18.06 10.78 -11.12
CA GLU A 18 16.76 11.22 -10.64
C GLU A 18 16.05 9.99 -10.08
N GLY A 19 15.93 9.94 -8.75
CA GLY A 19 15.12 8.94 -8.06
C GLY A 19 13.65 9.27 -8.28
N HIS A 20 12.99 8.50 -9.13
CA HIS A 20 11.54 8.57 -9.30
C HIS A 20 10.85 7.79 -8.17
N LEU A 21 10.18 8.50 -7.25
CA LEU A 21 9.23 7.89 -6.32
C LEU A 21 8.01 7.37 -7.10
N TYR A 22 7.83 6.07 -7.16
CA TYR A 22 6.64 5.45 -7.72
C TYR A 22 5.47 5.50 -6.73
N CYS A 23 4.40 6.20 -7.13
CA CYS A 23 3.09 6.11 -6.46
C CYS A 23 2.32 4.93 -7.07
N LYS A 24 2.55 3.70 -6.57
CA LYS A 24 1.71 2.54 -6.89
C LYS A 24 0.37 2.71 -6.17
N SER A 25 -0.66 3.10 -6.91
CA SER A 25 -2.01 3.32 -6.41
C SER A 25 -2.59 2.09 -5.70
N GLY A 26 -3.10 2.31 -4.48
CA GLY A 26 -4.15 1.49 -3.87
C GLY A 26 -3.79 0.05 -3.48
N ARG A 27 -2.52 -0.36 -3.60
CA ARG A 27 -2.03 -1.63 -3.03
C ARG A 27 -1.02 -1.28 -1.96
N ALA A 28 -1.43 -1.37 -0.69
CA ALA A 28 -0.60 -0.95 0.43
C ALA A 28 0.67 -1.81 0.58
N PHE A 29 0.74 -3.03 0.03
CA PHE A 29 1.92 -3.89 0.17
C PHE A 29 2.16 -4.84 -1.03
N VAL A 30 2.69 -4.33 -2.16
CA VAL A 30 3.33 -5.17 -3.21
C VAL A 30 4.50 -4.35 -3.79
N TYR A 31 5.77 -4.70 -3.63
CA TYR A 31 6.45 -5.93 -4.04
C TYR A 31 7.60 -6.30 -3.08
N ALA A 32 7.73 -7.58 -2.73
CA ALA A 32 8.93 -8.11 -2.07
C ALA A 32 10.22 -8.03 -2.94
N SER A 33 10.10 -7.71 -4.22
CA SER A 33 11.24 -7.50 -5.13
C SER A 33 11.70 -6.04 -5.26
N GLU A 34 10.93 -5.08 -4.73
CA GLU A 34 11.24 -3.65 -4.75
C GLU A 34 10.68 -2.99 -3.49
N ILE A 35 11.17 -3.42 -2.31
CA ILE A 35 11.12 -2.53 -1.16
C ILE A 35 12.03 -1.36 -1.53
N ASP A 36 11.46 -0.19 -1.77
CA ASP A 36 12.21 1.05 -1.74
C ASP A 36 12.68 1.21 -0.28
N TRP A 37 13.88 0.68 0.01
CA TRP A 37 14.47 0.55 1.35
C TRP A 37 14.60 1.88 2.11
N GLY A 38 14.25 3.01 1.49
CA GLY A 38 14.24 4.31 2.13
C GLY A 38 13.05 4.52 3.09
N VAL A 39 11.82 4.55 2.56
CA VAL A 39 10.66 5.07 3.32
C VAL A 39 9.85 3.96 3.98
N GLY A 40 9.46 2.92 3.23
CA GLY A 40 8.60 1.85 3.76
C GLY A 40 9.30 0.97 4.82
N ALA A 41 10.61 0.76 4.68
CA ALA A 41 11.38 0.03 5.68
C ALA A 41 11.53 0.83 6.98
N MET A 42 11.74 2.15 6.88
CA MET A 42 11.82 3.02 8.05
C MET A 42 10.48 3.08 8.79
N ASP A 43 9.36 3.20 8.07
CA ASP A 43 8.02 3.17 8.66
C ASP A 43 7.79 1.87 9.44
N ALA A 44 8.13 0.71 8.87
CA ALA A 44 8.00 -0.57 9.54
C ALA A 44 8.90 -0.69 10.79
N VAL A 45 10.14 -0.19 10.73
CA VAL A 45 11.05 -0.17 11.89
C VAL A 45 10.52 0.74 12.99
N VAL A 46 10.05 1.93 12.66
CA VAL A 46 9.50 2.86 13.66
C VAL A 46 8.23 2.30 14.29
N GLN A 47 7.35 1.67 13.50
CA GLN A 47 6.17 0.98 14.02
C GLN A 47 6.56 -0.16 14.96
N PHE A 48 7.52 -1.01 14.56
CA PHE A 48 8.04 -2.07 15.41
C PHE A 48 8.54 -1.52 16.75
N VAL A 49 9.42 -0.52 16.71
CA VAL A 49 10.00 0.07 17.93
C VAL A 49 8.89 0.67 18.80
N ARG A 50 7.95 1.43 18.23
CA ARG A 50 6.82 2.01 18.97
C ARG A 50 6.04 0.94 19.73
N ASN A 51 5.55 -0.07 19.00
CA ASN A 51 4.65 -1.08 19.54
C ASN A 51 5.39 -2.01 20.52
N ALA A 52 6.67 -2.30 20.28
CA ALA A 52 7.51 -3.04 21.20
C ALA A 52 7.73 -2.28 22.51
N LEU A 53 7.96 -0.97 22.46
CA LEU A 53 8.08 -0.14 23.66
C LEU A 53 6.75 -0.04 24.42
N CYS A 54 5.61 0.07 23.72
CA CYS A 54 4.29 0.00 24.36
C CYS A 54 4.05 -1.37 25.01
N THR A 55 4.44 -2.46 24.36
CA THR A 55 4.38 -3.82 24.91
C THR A 55 5.24 -3.93 26.18
N VAL A 56 6.49 -3.44 26.13
CA VAL A 56 7.37 -3.38 27.31
C VAL A 56 6.69 -2.62 28.45
N LYS A 57 6.04 -1.48 28.15
CA LYS A 57 5.28 -0.65 29.10
C LYS A 57 4.13 -1.43 29.74
N ASN A 58 3.24 -2.03 28.92
CA ASN A 58 2.04 -2.71 29.41
C ASN A 58 2.36 -3.91 30.30
N PHE A 59 3.40 -4.66 29.95
CA PHE A 59 3.84 -5.84 30.69
C PHE A 59 4.84 -5.52 31.81
N ALA A 60 5.14 -4.24 32.06
CA ALA A 60 6.08 -3.79 33.09
C ALA A 60 7.46 -4.50 33.03
N LEU A 61 7.90 -4.92 31.84
CA LEU A 61 9.05 -5.84 31.68
C LEU A 61 10.37 -5.28 32.22
N LEU A 62 10.47 -3.96 32.37
CA LEU A 62 11.66 -3.25 32.83
C LEU A 62 11.37 -2.25 33.97
N GLU A 63 10.32 -2.50 34.77
CA GLU A 63 9.84 -1.59 35.83
C GLU A 63 10.92 -1.16 36.83
N GLY A 64 11.92 -2.02 37.10
CA GLY A 64 13.06 -1.71 37.99
C GLY A 64 14.21 -0.93 37.35
N THR A 65 14.05 -0.43 36.12
CA THR A 65 15.13 0.26 35.38
C THR A 65 14.88 1.76 35.27
N PHE A 66 15.92 2.51 34.87
CA PHE A 66 15.83 3.95 34.63
C PHE A 66 14.74 4.34 33.60
N LEU A 67 14.30 3.40 32.75
CA LEU A 67 13.28 3.65 31.74
C LEU A 67 11.90 3.96 32.32
N TYR A 68 11.63 3.54 33.56
CA TYR A 68 10.37 3.78 34.28
C TYR A 68 10.48 4.88 35.35
N ASP A 69 11.66 5.45 35.55
CA ASP A 69 11.86 6.50 36.57
C ASP A 69 11.69 7.90 35.95
N ALA A 70 10.55 8.54 36.25
CA ALA A 70 10.26 9.91 35.82
C ALA A 70 11.29 10.94 36.33
N LYS A 71 12.00 10.65 37.44
CA LYS A 71 13.07 11.53 37.94
C LYS A 71 14.23 11.65 36.95
N VAL A 72 14.45 10.63 36.11
CA VAL A 72 15.48 10.67 35.07
C VAL A 72 15.11 11.71 34.02
N THR A 73 13.86 11.76 33.57
CA THR A 73 13.37 12.80 32.66
C THR A 73 13.46 14.18 33.29
N ALA A 74 13.08 14.30 34.57
CA ALA A 74 13.10 15.56 35.33
C ALA A 74 14.50 16.18 35.49
N GLN A 75 15.58 15.39 35.31
CA GLN A 75 16.95 15.92 35.30
C GLN A 75 17.25 16.76 34.05
N TYR A 76 16.55 16.51 32.93
CA TYR A 76 16.79 17.18 31.66
C TYR A 76 15.78 18.30 31.38
N VAL A 77 14.53 18.16 31.85
CA VAL A 77 13.45 19.11 31.59
C VAL A 77 12.56 19.24 32.83
N THR A 78 12.30 20.48 33.28
CA THR A 78 11.31 20.77 34.32
C THR A 78 9.92 20.86 33.68
N LEU A 79 9.06 19.91 34.01
CA LEU A 79 7.68 19.84 33.52
C LEU A 79 6.68 20.16 34.65
N PRO A 80 5.53 20.81 34.35
CA PRO A 80 4.47 20.99 35.34
C PRO A 80 3.72 19.66 35.58
N SER A 81 3.13 19.47 36.74
CA SER A 81 2.22 18.33 36.97
C SER A 81 1.00 18.41 36.05
N PRO A 82 0.55 17.29 35.43
CA PRO A 82 1.03 15.90 35.61
C PRO A 82 2.13 15.45 34.63
N LEU A 83 2.65 16.34 33.77
CA LEU A 83 3.67 16.02 32.75
C LEU A 83 5.00 15.60 33.40
N ASP A 84 5.24 16.01 34.66
CA ASP A 84 6.39 15.60 35.48
C ASP A 84 6.46 14.09 35.77
N ARG A 85 5.39 13.34 35.47
CA ARG A 85 5.34 11.87 35.54
C ARG A 85 5.89 11.16 34.30
N THR A 86 6.26 11.91 33.25
CA THR A 86 6.73 11.34 31.99
C THR A 86 8.05 10.58 32.19
N THR A 87 8.04 9.29 31.90
CA THR A 87 9.23 8.41 32.00
C THR A 87 10.08 8.44 30.72
N PRO A 88 11.36 8.05 30.76
CA PRO A 88 12.18 7.94 29.54
C PRO A 88 11.58 6.98 28.51
N LEU A 89 10.93 5.90 28.93
CA LEU A 89 10.21 4.98 28.04
C LEU A 89 9.10 5.69 27.27
N GLU A 90 8.30 6.51 27.96
CA GLU A 90 7.22 7.28 27.35
C GLU A 90 7.75 8.37 26.40
N VAL A 91 8.90 8.99 26.71
CA VAL A 91 9.57 9.90 25.77
C VAL A 91 9.92 9.18 24.47
N LEU A 92 10.50 7.97 24.53
CA LEU A 92 10.84 7.18 23.34
C LEU A 92 9.58 6.80 22.53
N ILE A 93 8.52 6.35 23.20
CA ILE A 93 7.22 6.08 22.58
C ILE A 93 6.70 7.34 21.87
N SER A 94 6.76 8.50 22.53
CA SER A 94 6.28 9.77 21.97
C SER A 94 7.03 10.16 20.69
N ILE A 95 8.35 9.96 20.61
CA ILE A 95 9.14 10.28 19.41
C ILE A 95 8.66 9.45 18.21
N THR A 96 8.39 8.17 18.42
CA THR A 96 7.88 7.28 17.36
C THR A 96 6.45 7.61 16.97
N GLN A 97 5.59 8.03 17.90
CA GLN A 97 4.24 8.52 17.62
C GLN A 97 4.26 9.84 16.83
N PHE A 98 5.18 10.75 17.17
CA PHE A 98 5.37 12.01 16.44
C PHE A 98 5.84 11.77 14.99
N TYR A 99 6.73 10.79 14.79
CA TYR A 99 7.09 10.35 13.44
C TYR A 99 5.88 9.87 12.64
N ALA A 100 5.01 9.05 13.24
CA ALA A 100 3.77 8.57 12.61
C ALA A 100 2.81 9.74 12.28
N LEU A 101 2.64 10.70 13.19
CA LEU A 101 1.87 11.92 12.95
C LEU A 101 2.35 12.65 11.70
N VAL A 102 3.66 12.92 11.60
CA VAL A 102 4.24 13.68 10.49
C VAL A 102 4.13 12.90 9.17
N THR A 103 4.55 11.64 9.16
CA THR A 103 4.59 10.82 7.93
C THR A 103 3.21 10.53 7.38
N LEU A 104 2.24 10.15 8.22
CA LEU A 104 0.87 9.87 7.78
C LEU A 104 0.14 11.13 7.36
N SER A 105 0.33 12.26 8.06
CA SER A 105 -0.26 13.54 7.66
C SER A 105 0.29 14.01 6.31
N LEU A 106 1.59 13.88 6.07
CA LEU A 106 2.22 14.20 4.79
C LEU A 106 1.75 13.26 3.68
N ALA A 107 1.58 11.96 3.97
CA ALA A 107 1.06 11.00 3.02
C ALA A 107 -0.39 11.32 2.63
N GLY A 108 -1.25 11.61 3.61
CA GLY A 108 -2.63 12.07 3.39
C GLY A 108 -2.67 13.34 2.55
N TYR A 109 -1.85 14.35 2.89
CA TYR A 109 -1.76 15.59 2.14
C TYR A 109 -1.31 15.40 0.69
N LYS A 110 -0.28 14.58 0.44
CA LYS A 110 0.21 14.29 -0.92
C LYS A 110 -0.85 13.58 -1.76
N MET A 111 -1.61 12.66 -1.13
CA MET A 111 -2.71 11.96 -1.80
C MET A 111 -3.81 12.93 -2.23
N ILE A 112 -4.18 13.91 -1.39
CA ILE A 112 -5.15 14.97 -1.72
C ILE A 112 -4.65 15.86 -2.86
N THR A 113 -3.40 16.32 -2.78
CA THR A 113 -2.95 17.48 -3.58
C THR A 113 -2.30 17.16 -4.92
N SER A 114 -1.52 16.06 -5.00
CA SER A 114 -0.62 15.85 -6.14
C SER A 114 -0.76 14.48 -6.79
N GLY A 115 -1.12 13.45 -6.03
CA GLY A 115 -1.25 12.08 -6.53
C GLY A 115 -2.63 11.76 -7.08
N GLY A 116 -3.68 11.98 -6.28
CA GLY A 116 -5.06 11.57 -6.62
C GLY A 116 -5.67 12.38 -7.75
N VAL A 117 -5.69 13.71 -7.60
CA VAL A 117 -6.31 14.64 -8.57
C VAL A 117 -5.67 14.52 -9.96
N ARG A 118 -4.33 14.46 -10.05
CA ARG A 118 -3.65 14.34 -11.34
C ARG A 118 -3.93 12.99 -12.02
N LYS A 119 -4.05 11.91 -11.24
CA LYS A 119 -4.39 10.59 -11.77
C LYS A 119 -5.82 10.56 -12.30
N LEU A 120 -6.77 11.15 -11.60
CA LEU A 120 -8.16 11.29 -12.06
C LEU A 120 -8.28 12.17 -13.29
N GLN A 121 -7.56 13.30 -13.34
CA GLN A 121 -7.51 14.19 -14.52
C GLN A 121 -6.94 13.45 -15.75
N MET A 122 -5.89 12.65 -15.57
CA MET A 122 -5.32 11.85 -16.64
C MET A 122 -6.30 10.77 -17.13
N ILE A 123 -6.96 10.05 -16.22
CA ILE A 123 -7.99 9.06 -16.58
C ILE A 123 -9.13 9.73 -17.34
N SER A 124 -9.63 10.87 -16.86
CA SER A 124 -10.67 11.65 -17.54
C SER A 124 -10.26 12.09 -18.95
N LEU A 125 -9.02 12.58 -19.10
CA LEU A 125 -8.47 12.96 -20.40
C LEU A 125 -8.40 11.76 -21.38
N LEU A 126 -8.01 10.58 -20.90
CA LEU A 126 -7.93 9.37 -21.72
C LEU A 126 -9.30 8.86 -22.17
N VAL A 127 -10.31 8.96 -21.30
CA VAL A 127 -11.70 8.65 -21.67
C VAL A 127 -12.17 9.63 -22.76
N ASN A 128 -11.90 10.93 -22.61
CA ASN A 128 -12.35 11.96 -23.54
C ASN A 128 -11.65 11.91 -24.92
N VAL A 129 -10.36 11.59 -24.97
CA VAL A 129 -9.62 11.42 -26.24
C VAL A 129 -10.22 10.29 -27.08
N ARG A 130 -10.79 9.25 -26.44
CA ARG A 130 -11.38 8.11 -27.14
C ARG A 130 -12.86 8.27 -27.48
N SER A 131 -13.61 9.03 -26.69
CA SER A 131 -15.02 9.30 -26.98
C SER A 131 -15.23 10.26 -28.14
N ASN A 132 -14.16 10.93 -28.61
CA ASN A 132 -14.19 11.82 -29.78
C ASN A 132 -13.74 11.07 -31.05
N PRO A 133 -14.67 10.54 -31.86
CA PRO A 133 -14.33 9.90 -33.14
C PRO A 133 -13.76 10.87 -34.19
N ALA A 134 -13.80 12.18 -33.93
CA ALA A 134 -13.39 13.23 -34.87
C ALA A 134 -11.86 13.41 -35.04
N THR A 135 -11.04 12.83 -34.16
CA THR A 135 -9.56 12.92 -34.26
C THR A 135 -8.90 11.69 -34.88
N ALA A 136 -9.67 10.65 -35.23
CA ALA A 136 -9.17 9.56 -36.07
C ALA A 136 -8.98 10.09 -37.50
N SER A 137 -7.89 10.80 -37.71
CA SER A 137 -7.54 11.47 -38.96
C SER A 137 -7.47 10.48 -40.12
N ASP A 138 -8.17 10.85 -41.19
CA ASP A 138 -8.34 10.26 -42.51
C ASP A 138 -7.04 10.17 -43.36
N ASP A 139 -5.87 9.99 -42.72
CA ASP A 139 -4.55 10.01 -43.38
C ASP A 139 -4.11 8.63 -43.93
N GLY A 140 -5.05 7.72 -44.15
CA GLY A 140 -4.79 6.31 -44.45
C GLY A 140 -5.24 5.80 -45.83
N LYS A 141 -5.43 6.67 -46.83
CA LYS A 141 -5.60 6.21 -48.22
C LYS A 141 -4.21 5.92 -48.81
N ASP A 142 -3.83 4.64 -48.78
CA ASP A 142 -2.91 3.94 -49.70
C ASP A 142 -1.96 2.96 -48.97
N LYS A 143 -2.51 1.85 -48.48
CA LYS A 143 -1.76 0.58 -48.41
C LYS A 143 -2.72 -0.60 -48.31
N LYS A 144 -3.02 -1.16 -49.49
CA LYS A 144 -3.82 -2.37 -49.67
C LYS A 144 -3.01 -3.63 -49.36
N GLU A 145 -3.70 -4.58 -48.72
CA GLU A 145 -3.58 -6.03 -48.94
C GLU A 145 -2.23 -6.69 -48.66
N LYS A 146 -1.75 -6.58 -47.42
CA LYS A 146 -1.05 -7.67 -46.72
C LYS A 146 -1.21 -7.42 -45.24
N ASP A 147 -1.84 -8.38 -44.55
CA ASP A 147 -1.94 -8.51 -43.08
C ASP A 147 -3.34 -8.42 -42.47
N ALA A 148 -4.25 -9.33 -42.87
CA ALA A 148 -5.40 -9.67 -42.04
C ALA A 148 -4.99 -10.16 -40.63
N GLY A 149 -3.78 -10.71 -40.48
CA GLY A 149 -3.19 -11.08 -39.19
C GLY A 149 -2.82 -9.89 -38.32
N ASP A 150 -2.32 -8.79 -38.89
CA ASP A 150 -1.89 -7.59 -38.15
C ASP A 150 -3.12 -6.81 -37.63
N GLU A 151 -4.19 -6.77 -38.41
CA GLU A 151 -5.45 -6.13 -38.00
C GLU A 151 -6.09 -6.82 -36.77
N ARG A 152 -5.99 -8.15 -36.68
CA ARG A 152 -6.44 -8.93 -35.51
C ARG A 152 -5.69 -8.50 -34.24
N PHE A 153 -4.37 -8.43 -34.30
CA PHE A 153 -3.55 -8.07 -33.14
C PHE A 153 -3.71 -6.60 -32.76
N ARG A 154 -3.90 -5.69 -33.73
CA ARG A 154 -4.20 -4.27 -33.45
C ARG A 154 -5.50 -4.10 -32.68
N LYS A 155 -6.57 -4.80 -33.04
CA LYS A 155 -7.85 -4.74 -32.30
C LYS A 155 -7.69 -5.19 -30.84
N VAL A 156 -6.96 -6.27 -30.61
CA VAL A 156 -6.67 -6.77 -29.25
C VAL A 156 -5.79 -5.79 -28.49
N ALA A 157 -4.72 -5.28 -29.11
CA ALA A 157 -3.83 -4.29 -28.52
C ALA A 157 -4.58 -3.01 -28.13
N ALA A 158 -5.44 -2.51 -29.00
CA ALA A 158 -6.29 -1.35 -28.72
C ALA A 158 -7.20 -1.59 -27.51
N ARG A 159 -7.78 -2.79 -27.38
CA ARG A 159 -8.57 -3.18 -26.20
C ARG A 159 -7.72 -3.26 -24.93
N LEU A 160 -6.51 -3.80 -25.00
CA LEU A 160 -5.62 -3.95 -23.85
C LEU A 160 -5.07 -2.61 -23.35
N VAL A 161 -4.64 -1.74 -24.26
CA VAL A 161 -4.08 -0.42 -23.94
C VAL A 161 -5.17 0.54 -23.46
N SER A 162 -6.35 0.51 -24.09
CA SER A 162 -7.49 1.30 -23.63
C SER A 162 -8.04 0.83 -22.30
N GLY A 163 -8.03 -0.49 -22.08
CA GLY A 163 -8.47 -1.11 -20.83
C GLY A 163 -9.79 -0.52 -20.35
N THR A 164 -10.74 -0.19 -21.22
CA THR A 164 -11.90 0.65 -20.89
C THR A 164 -12.69 0.10 -19.70
N ASN A 165 -12.82 -1.23 -19.62
CA ASN A 165 -13.44 -1.91 -18.49
C ASN A 165 -12.61 -1.80 -17.20
N VAL A 166 -11.28 -1.80 -17.30
CA VAL A 166 -10.37 -1.58 -16.17
C VAL A 166 -10.42 -0.12 -15.73
N LEU A 167 -10.40 0.83 -16.68
CA LEU A 167 -10.50 2.27 -16.41
C LEU A 167 -11.83 2.62 -15.74
N VAL A 168 -12.94 2.08 -16.24
CA VAL A 168 -14.28 2.24 -15.66
C VAL A 168 -14.35 1.55 -14.31
N SER A 169 -13.82 0.33 -14.14
CA SER A 169 -13.78 -0.30 -12.82
C SER A 169 -12.94 0.47 -11.81
N VAL A 170 -11.85 1.13 -12.23
CA VAL A 170 -11.03 1.99 -11.37
C VAL A 170 -11.77 3.28 -11.04
N LEU A 171 -12.53 3.83 -11.99
CA LEU A 171 -13.39 4.99 -11.78
C LEU A 171 -14.56 4.65 -10.85
N ASP A 172 -15.18 3.49 -11.03
CA ASP A 172 -16.27 2.96 -10.21
C ASP A 172 -15.76 2.59 -8.83
N TYR A 173 -14.57 2.02 -8.68
CA TYR A 173 -13.97 1.81 -7.35
C TYR A 173 -13.63 3.13 -6.67
N ALA A 174 -13.13 4.11 -7.41
CA ALA A 174 -12.90 5.45 -6.87
C ALA A 174 -14.23 6.10 -6.46
N CYS A 175 -15.26 5.99 -7.29
CA CYS A 175 -16.57 6.57 -7.06
C CYS A 175 -17.36 5.84 -5.97
N LEU A 176 -17.26 4.51 -5.87
CA LEU A 176 -17.82 3.66 -4.82
C LEU A 176 -17.10 3.87 -3.49
N SER A 177 -15.77 4.05 -3.52
CA SER A 177 -15.00 4.50 -2.35
C SER A 177 -15.36 5.93 -1.95
N CYS A 178 -15.92 6.75 -2.83
CA CYS A 178 -16.49 8.05 -2.49
C CYS A 178 -17.97 7.93 -2.03
N THR A 179 -18.78 7.02 -2.59
CA THR A 179 -20.24 6.96 -2.36
C THR A 179 -20.65 6.03 -1.23
N LEU A 180 -20.07 4.83 -1.10
CA LEU A 180 -20.35 3.95 0.06
C LEU A 180 -19.81 4.57 1.36
N PHE A 181 -18.78 5.40 1.24
CA PHE A 181 -18.12 6.10 2.33
C PHE A 181 -18.84 7.39 2.76
N ASN A 182 -19.45 8.11 1.80
CA ASN A 182 -20.30 9.26 2.09
C ASN A 182 -21.53 8.93 2.95
N SER A 183 -21.94 7.66 3.05
CA SER A 183 -23.12 7.28 3.86
C SER A 183 -22.82 6.91 5.31
N ILE A 184 -21.56 6.60 5.68
CA ILE A 184 -21.24 6.15 7.04
C ILE A 184 -20.25 7.07 7.76
N LEU A 185 -19.30 7.71 7.07
CA LEU A 185 -18.49 8.80 7.61
C LEU A 185 -18.02 9.65 6.43
N CYS A 186 -18.59 10.84 6.28
CA CYS A 186 -18.13 11.83 5.31
C CYS A 186 -16.61 11.97 5.42
N THR A 187 -15.87 11.42 4.46
CA THR A 187 -14.79 12.06 3.70
C THR A 187 -13.91 11.00 3.00
N ASP A 188 -13.44 11.32 1.78
CA ASP A 188 -12.53 10.50 0.96
C ASP A 188 -11.50 9.70 1.78
N ALA A 189 -11.06 8.53 1.28
CA ALA A 189 -9.91 7.76 1.80
C ALA A 189 -8.62 8.62 2.01
N HIS A 190 -8.59 9.81 1.41
CA HIS A 190 -7.59 10.85 1.58
C HIS A 190 -7.66 11.59 2.91
N ILE A 191 -8.86 11.84 3.42
CA ILE A 191 -9.11 12.50 4.69
C ILE A 191 -8.94 11.51 5.83
N GLU A 192 -9.25 10.22 5.63
CA GLU A 192 -8.96 9.18 6.61
C GLU A 192 -7.49 9.13 6.99
N LYS A 193 -6.56 9.04 6.03
CA LYS A 193 -5.11 9.02 6.34
C LYS A 193 -4.64 10.29 7.04
N LYS A 194 -5.23 11.43 6.70
CA LYS A 194 -4.94 12.70 7.38
C LYS A 194 -5.53 12.72 8.79
N ALA A 195 -6.74 12.18 8.99
CA ALA A 195 -7.41 12.08 10.27
C ALA A 195 -6.70 11.09 11.19
N VAL A 196 -6.27 9.93 10.69
CA VAL A 196 -5.41 8.96 11.39
C VAL A 196 -4.07 9.61 11.74
N GLY A 197 -3.42 10.30 10.78
CA GLY A 197 -2.20 11.04 11.03
C GLY A 197 -2.36 12.06 12.16
N ILE A 198 -3.41 12.87 12.11
CA ILE A 198 -3.77 13.84 13.16
C ILE A 198 -4.12 13.14 14.47
N SER A 199 -4.72 11.95 14.47
CA SER A 199 -5.05 11.21 15.68
C SER A 199 -3.80 10.80 16.48
N PHE A 200 -2.67 10.56 15.80
CA PHE A 200 -1.38 10.36 16.47
C PHE A 200 -0.92 11.57 17.31
N PHE A 201 -1.46 12.77 17.09
CA PHE A 201 -1.22 13.91 17.98
C PHE A 201 -1.70 13.63 19.40
N TRP A 202 -2.87 13.01 19.58
CA TRP A 202 -3.38 12.68 20.91
C TRP A 202 -2.61 11.53 21.55
N LEU A 203 -2.15 10.54 20.76
CA LEU A 203 -1.26 9.49 21.27
C LEU A 203 0.08 10.07 21.73
N PHE A 204 0.68 10.94 20.92
CA PHE A 204 1.88 11.69 21.29
C PHE A 204 1.66 12.47 22.60
N ALA A 205 0.59 13.26 22.67
CA ALA A 205 0.26 14.04 23.85
C ALA A 205 -0.02 13.17 25.09
N ASN A 206 -0.61 11.99 24.91
CA ASN A 206 -0.86 11.02 25.97
C ASN A 206 0.46 10.48 26.57
N SER A 207 1.47 10.24 25.75
CA SER A 207 2.80 9.83 26.25
C SER A 207 3.47 10.90 27.13
N TRP A 208 3.06 12.16 27.02
CA TRP A 208 3.50 13.24 27.90
C TRP A 208 2.51 13.53 29.03
N HIS A 209 1.51 12.68 29.26
CA HIS A 209 0.42 12.88 30.24
C HIS A 209 -0.43 14.15 30.00
N VAL A 210 -0.36 14.78 28.82
CA VAL A 210 -1.15 15.99 28.51
C VAL A 210 -2.64 15.68 28.46
N THR A 211 -3.03 14.47 28.06
CA THR A 211 -4.42 13.98 28.07
C THR A 211 -5.00 13.77 29.48
N SER A 212 -4.15 13.75 30.52
CA SER A 212 -4.60 13.82 31.92
C SER A 212 -5.03 15.24 32.31
N THR A 213 -4.84 16.22 31.42
CA THR A 213 -5.32 17.60 31.54
C THR A 213 -6.39 17.87 30.49
N ASP A 214 -7.16 18.93 30.66
CA ASP A 214 -8.16 19.34 29.66
C ASP A 214 -7.61 20.19 28.51
N TRP A 215 -6.28 20.38 28.40
CA TRP A 215 -5.67 21.30 27.43
C TRP A 215 -6.01 20.99 25.97
N ILE A 216 -6.22 19.72 25.64
CA ILE A 216 -6.53 19.25 24.29
C ILE A 216 -7.77 18.32 24.28
N GLY A 217 -8.70 18.55 25.21
CA GLY A 217 -9.90 17.74 25.39
C GLY A 217 -9.72 16.48 26.25
N GLY A 218 -8.57 16.36 26.93
CA GLY A 218 -8.26 15.30 27.89
C GLY A 218 -8.41 13.88 27.37
N LEU A 219 -8.74 12.95 28.27
CA LEU A 219 -8.96 11.55 27.96
C LEU A 219 -10.05 11.35 26.89
N ARG A 220 -11.09 12.19 26.89
CA ARG A 220 -12.14 12.15 25.87
C ARG A 220 -11.58 12.40 24.47
N GLY A 221 -10.71 13.39 24.32
CA GLY A 221 -10.03 13.68 23.05
C GLY A 221 -9.20 12.49 22.57
N LEU A 222 -8.49 11.82 23.48
CA LEU A 222 -7.74 10.60 23.17
C LEU A 222 -8.64 9.46 22.69
N ILE A 223 -9.74 9.19 23.41
CA ILE A 223 -10.67 8.11 23.05
C ILE A 223 -11.34 8.39 21.70
N HIS A 224 -11.69 9.65 21.41
CA HIS A 224 -12.23 10.02 20.11
C HIS A 224 -11.18 9.84 18.99
N ALA A 225 -9.92 10.18 19.25
CA ALA A 225 -8.83 9.95 18.31
C ALA A 225 -8.63 8.45 18.04
N LEU A 226 -8.63 7.61 19.08
CA LEU A 226 -8.61 6.15 18.94
C LEU A 226 -9.82 5.63 18.15
N THR A 227 -11.01 6.14 18.43
CA THR A 227 -12.23 5.77 17.70
C THR A 227 -12.11 6.06 16.20
N ILE A 228 -11.53 7.20 15.81
CA ILE A 228 -11.26 7.53 14.40
C ILE A 228 -10.27 6.53 13.78
N MET A 229 -9.22 6.15 14.51
CA MET A 229 -8.24 5.17 14.05
C MET A 229 -8.87 3.79 13.86
N GLU A 230 -9.71 3.35 14.79
CA GLU A 230 -10.44 2.08 14.72
C GLU A 230 -11.44 2.04 13.56
N LEU A 231 -12.17 3.13 13.34
CA LEU A 231 -13.08 3.23 12.19
C LEU A 231 -12.32 3.14 10.86
N ALA A 232 -11.18 3.81 10.74
CA ALA A 232 -10.33 3.68 9.57
C ALA A 232 -9.78 2.24 9.43
N LEU A 233 -9.45 1.58 10.53
CA LEU A 233 -8.99 0.19 10.53
C LEU A 233 -10.03 -0.78 9.99
N VAL A 234 -11.32 -0.62 10.32
CA VAL A 234 -12.41 -1.44 9.75
C VAL A 234 -12.37 -1.43 8.22
N VAL A 235 -12.15 -0.26 7.63
CA VAL A 235 -12.04 -0.10 6.17
C VAL A 235 -10.83 -0.86 5.64
N PHE A 236 -9.68 -0.72 6.30
CA PHE A 236 -8.48 -1.46 5.94
C PHE A 236 -8.68 -2.98 6.04
N LEU A 237 -9.37 -3.48 7.08
CA LEU A 237 -9.66 -4.91 7.23
C LEU A 237 -10.50 -5.45 6.06
N VAL A 238 -11.52 -4.70 5.61
CA VAL A 238 -12.31 -5.07 4.43
C VAL A 238 -11.44 -5.14 3.17
N TYR A 239 -10.56 -4.16 2.98
CA TYR A 239 -9.63 -4.18 1.85
C TYR A 239 -8.61 -5.32 1.94
N MET A 240 -8.11 -5.66 3.13
CA MET A 240 -7.22 -6.80 3.32
C MET A 240 -7.88 -8.12 2.91
N VAL A 241 -9.15 -8.35 3.29
CA VAL A 241 -9.92 -9.54 2.85
C VAL A 241 -10.00 -9.60 1.32
N LYS A 242 -10.35 -8.47 0.71
CA LYS A 242 -10.51 -8.38 -0.74
C LYS A 242 -9.17 -8.61 -1.45
N ASP A 243 -8.11 -7.93 -1.03
CA ASP A 243 -6.78 -8.01 -1.63
C ASP A 243 -6.19 -9.42 -1.50
N ALA A 244 -6.33 -10.05 -0.33
CA ALA A 244 -5.95 -11.44 -0.12
C ALA A 244 -6.68 -12.38 -1.08
N GLY A 245 -8.01 -12.23 -1.18
CA GLY A 245 -8.84 -13.02 -2.10
C GLY A 245 -8.48 -12.79 -3.57
N ASP A 246 -8.17 -11.56 -3.97
CA ASP A 246 -7.74 -11.21 -5.32
C ASP A 246 -6.39 -11.84 -5.67
N LEU A 247 -5.44 -11.86 -4.74
CA LEU A 247 -4.13 -12.51 -4.91
C LEU A 247 -4.26 -14.03 -5.06
N VAL A 248 -5.08 -14.69 -4.23
CA VAL A 248 -5.35 -16.13 -4.33
C VAL A 248 -6.04 -16.47 -5.66
N ARG A 249 -7.06 -15.70 -6.06
CA ARG A 249 -7.73 -15.90 -7.36
C ARG A 249 -6.79 -15.65 -8.52
N ALA A 250 -5.95 -14.62 -8.46
CA ALA A 250 -4.95 -14.34 -9.48
C ALA A 250 -3.92 -15.47 -9.59
N ALA A 251 -3.49 -16.05 -8.47
CA ALA A 251 -2.60 -17.22 -8.47
C ALA A 251 -3.23 -18.42 -9.22
N SER A 252 -4.49 -18.75 -8.92
CA SER A 252 -5.22 -19.82 -9.61
C SER A 252 -5.36 -19.55 -11.10
N LYS A 253 -5.75 -18.32 -11.49
CA LYS A 253 -5.87 -17.92 -12.90
C LYS A 253 -4.52 -17.96 -13.63
N LYS A 254 -3.43 -17.49 -13.02
CA LYS A 254 -2.08 -17.58 -13.58
C LYS A 254 -1.65 -19.03 -13.83
N LYS A 255 -1.90 -19.90 -12.85
CA LYS A 255 -1.57 -21.33 -12.96
C LYS A 255 -2.37 -22.01 -14.07
N GLN A 256 -3.67 -21.74 -14.15
CA GLN A 256 -4.52 -22.24 -15.22
C GLN A 256 -4.02 -21.76 -16.58
N PHE A 257 -3.74 -20.46 -16.72
CA PHE A 257 -3.27 -19.88 -17.96
C PHE A 257 -1.92 -20.45 -18.41
N ALA A 258 -0.99 -20.69 -17.48
CA ALA A 258 0.27 -21.37 -17.77
C ALA A 258 0.04 -22.81 -18.28
N ASN A 259 -0.84 -23.57 -17.63
CA ASN A 259 -1.19 -24.93 -18.06
C ASN A 259 -1.84 -24.95 -19.46
N GLU A 260 -2.69 -23.97 -19.77
CA GLU A 260 -3.31 -23.83 -21.09
C GLU A 260 -2.23 -23.63 -22.18
N ILE A 261 -1.25 -22.75 -21.96
CA ILE A 261 -0.13 -22.52 -22.89
C ILE A 261 0.66 -23.83 -23.12
N VAL A 262 0.98 -24.57 -22.06
CA VAL A 262 1.68 -25.86 -22.17
C VAL A 262 0.86 -26.86 -22.97
N SER A 263 -0.44 -26.97 -22.68
CA SER A 263 -1.34 -27.92 -23.35
C SER A 263 -1.50 -27.62 -24.84
N SER A 264 -1.43 -26.34 -25.23
CA SER A 264 -1.45 -25.88 -26.63
C SER A 264 -0.08 -25.91 -27.30
N LYS A 265 0.86 -26.74 -26.80
CA LYS A 265 2.23 -26.88 -27.33
C LYS A 265 2.95 -25.54 -27.46
N ASN A 266 2.86 -24.72 -26.41
CA ASN A 266 3.49 -23.39 -26.33
C ASN A 266 2.96 -22.40 -27.36
N LYS A 267 1.71 -22.52 -27.79
CA LYS A 267 1.03 -21.55 -28.67
C LYS A 267 -0.15 -20.91 -27.96
N MET A 268 -0.36 -19.62 -28.20
CA MET A 268 -1.61 -18.96 -27.79
C MET A 268 -2.65 -19.09 -28.90
N GLU A 269 -3.51 -20.11 -28.80
CA GLU A 269 -4.57 -20.31 -29.80
C GLU A 269 -5.66 -19.22 -29.72
N ASN A 270 -5.93 -18.70 -28.52
CA ASN A 270 -6.99 -17.72 -28.26
C ASN A 270 -6.45 -16.32 -27.88
N VAL A 271 -5.61 -15.73 -28.73
CA VAL A 271 -5.09 -14.36 -28.50
C VAL A 271 -6.21 -13.31 -28.40
N GLU A 272 -7.35 -13.54 -29.07
CA GLU A 272 -8.50 -12.63 -29.04
C GLU A 272 -9.16 -12.50 -27.68
N SER A 273 -9.05 -13.49 -26.80
CA SER A 273 -9.64 -13.46 -25.46
C SER A 273 -8.67 -12.97 -24.38
N ILE A 274 -7.44 -12.58 -24.73
CA ILE A 274 -6.43 -12.20 -23.73
C ILE A 274 -6.88 -10.95 -22.96
N THR A 275 -6.81 -11.00 -21.63
CA THR A 275 -7.09 -9.86 -20.75
C THR A 275 -5.84 -9.01 -20.50
N VAL A 276 -6.03 -7.79 -19.96
CA VAL A 276 -4.94 -6.89 -19.57
C VAL A 276 -4.02 -7.56 -18.55
N GLU A 277 -4.60 -8.29 -17.59
CA GLU A 277 -3.85 -9.03 -16.58
C GLU A 277 -3.03 -10.14 -17.21
N GLN A 278 -3.62 -10.97 -18.07
CA GLN A 278 -2.92 -12.07 -18.74
C GLN A 278 -1.75 -11.55 -19.59
N TYR A 279 -1.97 -10.48 -20.35
CA TYR A 279 -0.89 -9.87 -21.13
C TYR A 279 0.24 -9.33 -20.23
N SER A 280 -0.11 -8.71 -19.09
CA SER A 280 0.88 -8.25 -18.11
C SER A 280 1.69 -9.36 -17.46
N TRP A 281 1.19 -10.60 -17.47
CA TRP A 281 1.94 -11.77 -16.98
C TRP A 281 2.92 -12.31 -18.04
N LEU A 282 2.59 -12.16 -19.32
CA LEU A 282 3.43 -12.60 -20.44
C LEU A 282 4.61 -11.66 -20.71
N VAL A 283 4.39 -10.35 -20.55
CA VAL A 283 5.40 -9.32 -20.86
C VAL A 283 5.89 -8.68 -19.57
N ASP A 284 7.07 -9.10 -19.12
CA ASP A 284 7.70 -8.59 -17.91
C ASP A 284 7.85 -7.07 -17.94
N GLY A 285 7.46 -6.43 -16.83
CA GLY A 285 7.54 -4.99 -16.67
C GLY A 285 6.53 -4.19 -17.51
N TRP A 286 5.69 -4.84 -18.32
CA TRP A 286 4.64 -4.12 -19.03
C TRP A 286 3.56 -3.67 -18.06
N SER A 287 3.28 -2.38 -18.09
CA SER A 287 2.10 -1.78 -17.51
C SER A 287 1.62 -0.70 -18.46
N PRO A 288 0.30 -0.54 -18.65
CA PRO A 288 -0.22 0.56 -19.45
C PRO A 288 0.39 1.88 -19.01
N PHE A 289 0.80 2.75 -19.95
CA PHE A 289 1.47 4.02 -19.62
C PHE A 289 0.70 4.86 -18.59
N TRP A 290 -0.64 4.78 -18.62
CA TRP A 290 -1.54 5.50 -17.71
C TRP A 290 -1.58 4.91 -16.29
N LYS A 291 -1.04 3.72 -16.05
CA LYS A 291 -1.01 3.09 -14.71
C LYS A 291 0.08 3.68 -13.82
N GLY A 292 1.19 4.16 -14.40
CA GLY A 292 2.40 4.57 -13.69
C GLY A 292 2.32 5.91 -12.94
N GLY A 293 1.55 6.88 -13.42
CA GLY A 293 1.47 8.24 -12.87
C GLY A 293 2.83 8.99 -12.80
N PRO A 294 2.83 10.27 -12.42
CA PRO A 294 2.28 11.39 -13.17
C PRO A 294 3.22 11.79 -14.32
N SER A 295 2.83 11.59 -15.59
CA SER A 295 3.39 12.46 -16.64
C SER A 295 2.72 13.82 -16.47
N ALA A 296 3.41 14.72 -15.78
CA ALA A 296 3.09 16.13 -15.87
C ALA A 296 2.97 16.50 -17.37
N SER A 297 1.89 17.19 -17.73
CA SER A 297 1.58 17.69 -19.08
C SER A 297 1.38 16.67 -20.21
N VAL A 298 0.55 15.63 -20.02
CA VAL A 298 -0.01 14.91 -21.18
C VAL A 298 -1.10 15.78 -21.81
N THR A 299 -0.78 16.43 -22.94
CA THR A 299 -1.80 17.06 -23.80
C THR A 299 -2.57 15.98 -24.56
N PRO A 300 -3.80 16.24 -25.04
CA PRO A 300 -4.56 15.27 -25.85
C PRO A 300 -3.73 14.67 -27.01
N ALA A 301 -3.03 15.53 -27.77
CA ALA A 301 -2.18 15.09 -28.88
C ALA A 301 -0.96 14.25 -28.44
N THR A 302 -0.39 14.52 -27.27
CA THR A 302 0.70 13.68 -26.73
C THR A 302 0.16 12.36 -26.22
N GLY A 303 -1.03 12.37 -25.61
CA GLY A 303 -1.72 11.17 -25.14
C GLY A 303 -2.08 10.22 -26.28
N GLU A 304 -2.60 10.74 -27.39
CA GLU A 304 -2.92 9.96 -28.59
C GLU A 304 -1.66 9.28 -29.17
N LYS A 305 -0.57 10.03 -29.35
CA LYS A 305 0.72 9.47 -29.79
C LYS A 305 1.25 8.37 -28.86
N MET A 306 1.08 8.53 -27.54
CA MET A 306 1.49 7.52 -26.56
C MET A 306 0.63 6.26 -26.67
N ILE A 307 -0.69 6.41 -26.85
CA ILE A 307 -1.62 5.29 -27.06
C ILE A 307 -1.24 4.52 -28.31
N THR A 308 -1.14 5.18 -29.47
CA THR A 308 -0.83 4.51 -30.74
C THR A 308 0.52 3.78 -30.69
N LYS A 309 1.55 4.43 -30.13
CA LYS A 309 2.87 3.81 -29.97
C LYS A 309 2.82 2.57 -29.08
N GLU A 310 2.04 2.60 -27.99
CA GLU A 310 1.90 1.45 -27.12
C GLU A 310 1.06 0.34 -27.78
N GLU A 311 0.00 0.69 -28.51
CA GLU A 311 -0.80 -0.26 -29.28
C GLU A 311 0.03 -1.01 -30.33
N GLU A 312 0.88 -0.32 -31.08
CA GLU A 312 1.80 -0.93 -32.04
C GLU A 312 2.79 -1.87 -31.35
N ALA A 313 3.37 -1.45 -30.22
CA ALA A 313 4.28 -2.28 -29.43
C ALA A 313 3.59 -3.54 -28.88
N VAL A 314 2.36 -3.41 -28.39
CA VAL A 314 1.55 -4.52 -27.89
C VAL A 314 1.15 -5.47 -29.03
N ALA A 315 0.69 -4.94 -30.16
CA ALA A 315 0.30 -5.74 -31.32
C ALA A 315 1.48 -6.58 -31.86
N SER A 316 2.65 -5.96 -32.01
CA SER A 316 3.88 -6.63 -32.43
C SER A 316 4.28 -7.76 -31.48
N LYS A 317 4.17 -7.52 -30.16
CA LYS A 317 4.50 -8.52 -29.16
C LYS A 317 3.49 -9.67 -29.11
N LEU A 318 2.19 -9.39 -29.27
CA LEU A 318 1.14 -10.40 -29.39
C LEU A 318 1.33 -11.28 -30.61
N ALA A 319 1.70 -10.71 -31.76
CA ALA A 319 2.02 -11.48 -32.96
C ALA A 319 3.14 -12.48 -32.70
N THR A 320 4.20 -12.05 -32.01
CA THR A 320 5.31 -12.92 -31.60
C THR A 320 4.83 -14.04 -30.67
N LEU A 321 4.11 -13.70 -29.60
CA LEU A 321 3.60 -14.65 -28.60
C LEU A 321 2.57 -15.64 -29.16
N SER A 322 1.88 -15.29 -30.25
CA SER A 322 0.93 -16.18 -30.91
C SER A 322 1.60 -17.40 -31.55
N THR A 323 2.86 -17.25 -31.98
CA THR A 323 3.58 -18.31 -32.70
C THR A 323 4.32 -19.26 -31.79
N ASN A 324 4.92 -18.73 -30.71
CA ASN A 324 5.66 -19.51 -29.73
C ASN A 324 5.78 -18.70 -28.43
N VAL A 325 5.35 -19.29 -27.32
CA VAL A 325 5.61 -18.79 -25.97
C VAL A 325 6.78 -19.58 -25.42
N SER A 326 7.87 -18.92 -25.02
CA SER A 326 9.03 -19.65 -24.48
C SER A 326 8.67 -20.40 -23.20
N GLU A 327 9.29 -21.56 -23.01
CA GLU A 327 9.15 -22.36 -21.78
C GLU A 327 9.50 -21.53 -20.53
N GLU A 328 10.51 -20.65 -20.65
CA GLU A 328 10.88 -19.67 -19.62
C GLU A 328 9.69 -18.79 -19.16
N ILE A 329 8.83 -18.33 -20.09
CA ILE A 329 7.65 -17.53 -19.73
C ILE A 329 6.68 -18.38 -18.92
N THR A 330 6.43 -19.63 -19.32
CA THR A 330 5.55 -20.55 -18.62
C THR A 330 6.05 -20.87 -17.21
N ASP A 331 7.34 -21.17 -17.06
CA ASP A 331 7.96 -21.43 -15.76
C ASP A 331 7.86 -20.21 -14.85
N ARG A 332 8.12 -19.02 -15.40
CA ARG A 332 7.93 -17.76 -14.70
C ARG A 332 6.48 -17.55 -14.28
N LEU A 333 5.49 -17.92 -15.10
CA LEU A 333 4.07 -17.86 -14.73
C LEU A 333 3.75 -18.80 -13.58
N HIS A 334 4.26 -20.03 -13.59
CA HIS A 334 4.08 -20.97 -12.48
C HIS A 334 4.72 -20.48 -11.19
N GLN A 335 5.93 -19.93 -11.27
CA GLN A 335 6.61 -19.33 -10.13
C GLN A 335 5.83 -18.11 -9.62
N SER A 336 5.40 -17.22 -10.51
CA SER A 336 4.59 -16.05 -10.18
C SER A 336 3.25 -16.43 -9.55
N ALA A 337 2.62 -17.52 -10.00
CA ALA A 337 1.40 -18.05 -9.41
C ALA A 337 1.63 -18.53 -7.96
N LYS A 338 2.70 -19.29 -7.72
CA LYS A 338 3.08 -19.72 -6.35
C LYS A 338 3.34 -18.52 -5.45
N MET A 339 4.08 -17.52 -5.95
CA MET A 339 4.37 -16.30 -5.21
C MET A 339 3.10 -15.51 -4.86
N SER A 340 2.20 -15.30 -5.83
CA SER A 340 0.93 -14.61 -5.58
C SER A 340 0.04 -15.36 -4.57
N LEU A 341 0.09 -16.70 -4.54
CA LEU A 341 -0.63 -17.48 -3.54
C LEU A 341 -0.08 -17.24 -2.13
N LEU A 342 1.25 -17.24 -1.98
CA LEU A 342 1.92 -16.97 -0.71
C LEU A 342 1.69 -15.52 -0.24
N GLU A 343 1.73 -14.56 -1.15
CA GLU A 343 1.35 -13.17 -0.86
C GLU A 343 -0.10 -13.09 -0.38
N GLY A 344 -1.04 -13.81 -1.02
CA GLY A 344 -2.43 -13.88 -0.56
C GLY A 344 -2.58 -14.44 0.85
N TYR A 345 -1.86 -15.52 1.19
CA TYR A 345 -1.86 -16.05 2.57
C TYR A 345 -1.23 -15.09 3.58
N ARG A 346 -0.18 -14.37 3.18
CA ARG A 346 0.41 -13.32 4.01
C ARG A 346 -0.58 -12.20 4.29
N GLU A 347 -1.36 -11.75 3.31
CA GLU A 347 -2.41 -10.74 3.53
C GLU A 347 -3.50 -11.25 4.50
N TYR A 348 -3.89 -12.53 4.44
CA TYR A 348 -4.78 -13.11 5.45
C TYR A 348 -4.16 -13.16 6.85
N LEU A 349 -2.85 -13.37 6.96
CA LEU A 349 -2.15 -13.29 8.23
C LEU A 349 -2.15 -11.85 8.78
N TYR A 350 -1.94 -10.85 7.92
CA TYR A 350 -2.05 -9.43 8.32
C TYR A 350 -3.46 -9.07 8.76
N LEU A 351 -4.49 -9.58 8.06
CA LEU A 351 -5.88 -9.43 8.48
C LEU A 351 -6.10 -9.96 9.89
N LEU A 352 -5.62 -11.17 10.19
CA LEU A 352 -5.78 -11.79 11.51
C LEU A 352 -5.11 -10.94 12.60
N ILE A 353 -3.89 -10.48 12.36
CA ILE A 353 -3.13 -9.65 13.30
C ILE A 353 -3.84 -8.31 13.53
N ASN A 354 -4.25 -7.63 12.46
CA ASN A 354 -4.95 -6.36 12.57
C ASN A 354 -6.36 -6.51 13.18
N PHE A 355 -7.00 -7.67 13.03
CA PHE A 355 -8.26 -7.97 13.70
C PHE A 355 -8.08 -8.08 15.22
N PHE A 356 -7.01 -8.74 15.69
CA PHE A 356 -6.69 -8.76 17.13
C PHE A 356 -6.30 -7.37 17.64
N ALA A 357 -5.59 -6.58 16.84
CA ALA A 357 -5.26 -5.22 17.21
C ALA A 357 -6.51 -4.34 17.35
N PHE A 358 -7.40 -4.40 16.35
CA PHE A 358 -8.71 -3.74 16.35
C PHE A 358 -9.49 -4.09 17.62
N TYR A 359 -9.62 -5.39 17.92
CA TYR A 359 -10.32 -5.84 19.11
C TYR A 359 -9.70 -5.27 20.41
N GLY A 360 -8.37 -5.24 20.48
CA GLY A 360 -7.63 -4.74 21.63
C GLY A 360 -7.99 -3.29 21.97
N TYR A 361 -7.90 -2.38 21.00
CA TYR A 361 -8.22 -0.97 21.22
C TYR A 361 -9.73 -0.69 21.28
N LEU A 362 -10.55 -1.51 20.62
CA LEU A 362 -12.01 -1.45 20.79
C LEU A 362 -12.40 -1.69 22.25
N ALA A 363 -11.75 -2.63 22.94
CA ALA A 363 -12.01 -2.87 24.36
C ALA A 363 -11.77 -1.60 25.21
N CYS A 364 -10.68 -0.88 24.98
CA CYS A 364 -10.38 0.40 25.66
C CYS A 364 -11.48 1.45 25.42
N ILE A 365 -11.96 1.57 24.19
CA ILE A 365 -13.05 2.51 23.83
C ILE A 365 -14.35 2.12 24.54
N LEU A 366 -14.70 0.83 24.56
CA LEU A 366 -15.91 0.34 25.21
C LEU A 366 -15.84 0.55 26.72
N VAL A 367 -14.72 0.23 27.36
CA VAL A 367 -14.52 0.47 28.81
C VAL A 367 -14.71 1.95 29.15
N TYR A 368 -14.21 2.87 28.31
CA TYR A 368 -14.41 4.31 28.52
C TYR A 368 -15.89 4.72 28.48
N TYR A 369 -16.63 4.31 27.45
CA TYR A 369 -18.03 4.71 27.28
C TYR A 369 -18.99 3.97 28.22
N PHE A 370 -18.62 2.77 28.65
CA PHE A 370 -19.38 1.94 29.57
C PHE A 370 -18.63 1.75 30.90
N ASN A 371 -18.18 2.84 31.51
CA ASN A 371 -17.36 2.75 32.73
C ASN A 371 -18.09 2.11 33.93
N ASP A 372 -19.42 2.28 34.00
CA ASP A 372 -20.24 1.72 35.08
C ASP A 372 -20.55 0.26 34.75
N GLU A 373 -19.73 -0.65 35.27
CA GLU A 373 -19.88 -2.10 35.12
C GLU A 373 -21.26 -2.62 35.51
N SER A 374 -21.94 -1.94 36.43
CA SER A 374 -23.28 -2.35 36.89
C SER A 374 -24.39 -2.06 35.87
N GLN A 375 -24.15 -1.10 34.96
CA GLN A 375 -25.09 -0.68 33.92
C GLN A 375 -24.71 -1.22 32.53
N GLN A 376 -23.66 -2.04 32.44
CA GLN A 376 -23.21 -2.60 31.17
C GLN A 376 -24.23 -3.58 30.58
N PRO A 377 -24.69 -3.38 29.34
CA PRO A 377 -25.48 -4.38 28.63
C PRO A 377 -24.71 -5.70 28.46
N ASP A 378 -25.41 -6.83 28.51
CA ASP A 378 -24.78 -8.16 28.42
C ASP A 378 -23.93 -8.36 27.15
N TYR A 379 -24.31 -7.73 26.03
CA TYR A 379 -23.51 -7.81 24.80
C TYR A 379 -22.16 -7.07 24.92
N ILE A 380 -22.09 -5.97 25.69
CA ILE A 380 -20.83 -5.28 25.99
C ILE A 380 -19.98 -6.15 26.91
N ARG A 381 -20.59 -6.71 27.97
CA ARG A 381 -19.88 -7.61 28.90
C ARG A 381 -19.33 -8.83 28.18
N ALA A 382 -20.11 -9.42 27.27
CA ALA A 382 -19.66 -10.55 26.44
C ALA A 382 -18.50 -10.16 25.51
N ILE A 383 -18.55 -8.98 24.88
CA ILE A 383 -17.43 -8.47 24.06
C ILE A 383 -16.18 -8.29 24.94
N LEU A 384 -16.31 -7.80 26.17
CA LEU A 384 -15.21 -7.66 27.13
C LEU A 384 -14.84 -8.96 27.87
N PHE A 385 -15.33 -10.11 27.40
CA PHE A 385 -15.11 -11.43 28.01
C PHE A 385 -15.51 -11.54 29.49
N TRP A 386 -16.46 -10.73 29.93
CA TRP A 386 -16.91 -10.66 31.33
C TRP A 386 -15.79 -10.29 32.31
N LEU A 387 -14.71 -9.67 31.82
CA LEU A 387 -13.64 -9.15 32.65
C LEU A 387 -14.07 -7.82 33.29
N PRO A 388 -13.57 -7.51 34.50
CA PRO A 388 -13.63 -6.15 35.04
C PRO A 388 -13.03 -5.15 34.05
N ASN A 389 -13.53 -3.93 34.04
CA ASN A 389 -13.14 -2.87 33.10
C ASN A 389 -11.63 -2.61 33.11
N ALA A 390 -11.00 -2.60 34.28
CA ALA A 390 -9.56 -2.42 34.41
C ALA A 390 -8.76 -3.55 33.72
N ASP A 391 -9.20 -4.80 33.88
CA ASP A 391 -8.55 -5.97 33.29
C ASP A 391 -8.81 -6.04 31.78
N ALA A 392 -10.02 -5.68 31.35
CA ALA A 392 -10.39 -5.63 29.94
C ALA A 392 -9.61 -4.54 29.18
N ASP A 393 -9.49 -3.34 29.76
CA ASP A 393 -8.70 -2.24 29.20
C ASP A 393 -7.22 -2.61 29.08
N TRP A 394 -6.63 -3.13 30.17
CA TRP A 394 -5.24 -3.56 30.17
C TRP A 394 -4.98 -4.70 29.18
N THR A 395 -5.82 -5.74 29.20
CA THR A 395 -5.68 -6.90 28.30
C THR A 395 -5.87 -6.49 26.85
N GLY A 396 -6.85 -5.63 26.58
CA GLY A 396 -7.11 -5.09 25.25
C GLY A 396 -5.90 -4.33 24.71
N ASN A 397 -5.38 -3.38 25.48
CA ASN A 397 -4.20 -2.61 25.08
C ASN A 397 -2.96 -3.51 24.89
N ALA A 398 -2.75 -4.49 25.77
CA ALA A 398 -1.64 -5.44 25.68
C ALA A 398 -1.72 -6.32 24.41
N VAL A 399 -2.90 -6.86 24.09
CA VAL A 399 -3.13 -7.63 22.86
C VAL A 399 -2.95 -6.75 21.62
N GLY A 400 -3.46 -5.50 21.68
CA GLY A 400 -3.34 -4.53 20.61
C GLY A 400 -1.89 -4.21 20.26
N ASP A 401 -1.13 -3.78 21.27
CA ASP A 401 0.29 -3.45 21.11
C ASP A 401 1.11 -4.66 20.68
N PHE A 402 0.83 -5.86 21.21
CA PHE A 402 1.54 -7.08 20.81
C PHE A 402 1.25 -7.46 19.35
N ALA A 403 -0.01 -7.46 18.93
CA ALA A 403 -0.41 -7.77 17.56
C ALA A 403 0.29 -6.84 16.56
N TRP A 404 0.22 -5.52 16.79
CA TRP A 404 0.93 -4.56 15.95
C TRP A 404 2.46 -4.56 16.11
N THR A 405 3.02 -5.22 17.13
CA THR A 405 4.46 -5.48 17.21
C THR A 405 4.86 -6.62 16.26
N VAL A 406 4.03 -7.65 16.12
CA VAL A 406 4.30 -8.82 15.28
C VAL A 406 4.22 -8.50 13.79
N GLU A 407 3.29 -7.63 13.37
CA GLU A 407 3.09 -7.30 11.96
C GLU A 407 4.36 -6.76 11.26
N PRO A 408 5.06 -5.73 11.78
CA PRO A 408 6.30 -5.24 11.18
C PRO A 408 7.40 -6.30 11.04
N LEU A 409 7.48 -7.26 11.97
CA LEU A 409 8.44 -8.35 11.86
C LEU A 409 8.15 -9.24 10.66
N ILE A 410 6.87 -9.52 10.39
CA ILE A 410 6.45 -10.28 9.20
C ILE A 410 6.73 -9.47 7.95
N VAL A 411 6.47 -8.16 7.94
CA VAL A 411 6.77 -7.28 6.79
C VAL A 411 8.26 -7.29 6.47
N LEU A 412 9.12 -7.13 7.48
CA LEU A 412 10.57 -7.10 7.32
C LEU A 412 11.16 -8.49 6.99
N GLY A 413 10.56 -9.56 7.52
CA GLY A 413 11.00 -10.95 7.29
C GLY A 413 10.50 -11.56 5.98
N SER A 414 9.37 -11.08 5.45
CA SER A 414 8.73 -11.62 4.25
C SER A 414 9.65 -11.74 3.03
N PRO A 415 10.47 -10.74 2.67
CA PRO A 415 11.38 -10.86 1.53
C PRO A 415 12.39 -12.00 1.68
N ILE A 416 12.87 -12.26 2.90
CA ILE A 416 13.83 -13.34 3.18
C ILE A 416 13.16 -14.70 2.99
N LEU A 417 11.95 -14.86 3.55
CA LEU A 417 11.15 -16.08 3.42
C LEU A 417 10.81 -16.37 1.95
N LEU A 418 10.31 -15.36 1.24
CA LEU A 418 9.94 -15.48 -0.17
C LEU A 418 11.17 -15.75 -1.06
N LYS A 419 12.31 -15.13 -0.79
CA LYS A 419 13.56 -15.39 -1.51
C LYS A 419 14.06 -16.82 -1.27
N SER A 420 14.00 -17.30 -0.04
CA SER A 420 14.37 -18.69 0.28
C SER A 420 13.52 -19.68 -0.53
N MET A 421 12.21 -19.47 -0.60
CA MET A 421 11.28 -20.35 -1.33
C MET A 421 11.42 -20.30 -2.86
N SER A 422 12.02 -19.25 -3.42
CA SER A 422 12.21 -19.09 -4.87
C SER A 422 13.54 -19.63 -5.39
N SER A 423 14.50 -19.92 -4.50
CA SER A 423 15.88 -20.28 -4.88
C SER A 423 16.08 -21.71 -5.38
N THR A 424 15.09 -22.60 -5.20
CA THR A 424 15.21 -24.03 -5.50
C THR A 424 15.32 -24.37 -6.99
N SER A 425 15.12 -23.40 -7.90
CA SER A 425 15.11 -23.67 -9.35
C SER A 425 16.46 -23.47 -10.06
N LYS A 426 17.43 -22.76 -9.47
CA LYS A 426 18.69 -22.39 -10.17
C LYS A 426 19.87 -23.33 -9.93
N GLU A 427 19.78 -24.27 -8.99
CA GLU A 427 20.89 -25.17 -8.67
C GLU A 427 20.99 -26.41 -9.56
N LYS A 428 19.99 -26.67 -10.42
CA LYS A 428 20.02 -27.82 -11.34
C LYS A 428 20.75 -27.56 -12.67
N GLU A 429 21.03 -26.31 -13.03
CA GLU A 429 21.65 -25.97 -14.33
C GLU A 429 23.19 -25.84 -14.32
N LYS A 430 23.85 -26.09 -13.18
CA LYS A 430 25.32 -26.03 -13.08
C LYS A 430 25.99 -27.39 -12.85
N LYS A 431 25.26 -28.49 -13.06
CA LYS A 431 25.78 -29.85 -12.82
C LYS A 431 25.75 -30.80 -14.03
N ASP A 432 25.35 -30.32 -15.19
CA ASP A 432 25.53 -30.98 -16.48
C ASP A 432 26.39 -30.08 -17.38
#